data_AF-A0A935M4C0-F1
#
_entry.id   AF-A0A935M4C0-F1
#
_cell.length_a   1.000
_cell.length_b   1.000
_cell.length_c   1.000
_cell.angle_alpha   90.00
_cell.angle_beta   90.00
_cell.angle_gamma   90.00
#
_symmetry.space_group_name_H-M   'P 1'
#
loop_
_entity.id
_entity.type
_entity.pdbx_description
1 polymer ?
#
loop_
_entity_poly.entity_id
_entity_poly.type
_entity_poly.pdbx_seq_one_letter_code
_entity_poly.pdbx_strand_id
1 'polypeptide(L)'
;MSNRIGDKTGITSSLISIAAIFCDTGKQSAALTILGAAGSALKSSGTVLEKIDQILNEETVKKLQEKIKEEDYLKYYEAGERMTLDEAFQLVICN
;
A
#
# COMPACT_ATOMS: atom_id res chain seq x y z
N MET A 1 9.99 12.98 -21.68
CA MET A 1 10.05 13.08 -20.19
C MET A 1 9.13 12.01 -19.58
N SER A 2 9.41 10.72 -19.81
CA SER A 2 8.43 9.64 -19.55
C SER A 2 8.78 8.75 -18.36
N ASN A 3 10.03 8.82 -17.87
CA ASN A 3 10.54 7.82 -16.92
C ASN A 3 10.07 8.01 -15.47
N ARG A 4 9.74 9.22 -15.01
CA ARG A 4 9.39 9.45 -13.59
C ARG A 4 7.96 9.06 -13.23
N ILE A 5 7.03 9.07 -14.18
CA ILE A 5 5.63 8.73 -13.92
C ILE A 5 5.46 7.21 -13.97
N GLY A 6 6.04 6.53 -14.98
CA GLY A 6 6.00 5.07 -15.06
C GLY A 6 6.67 4.37 -13.87
N ASP A 7 7.78 4.94 -13.36
CA ASP A 7 8.50 4.40 -12.20
C ASP A 7 7.64 4.45 -10.92
N LYS A 8 6.94 5.56 -10.67
CA LYS A 8 6.04 5.69 -9.51
C LYS A 8 4.83 4.76 -9.58
N THR A 9 4.25 4.55 -10.76
CA THR A 9 3.16 3.60 -10.94
C THR A 9 3.64 2.16 -10.69
N GLY A 10 4.79 1.77 -11.23
CA GLY A 10 5.38 0.45 -10.99
C GLY A 10 5.73 0.20 -9.52
N ILE A 11 6.29 1.21 -8.83
CA ILE A 11 6.55 1.16 -7.39
C ILE A 11 5.25 0.94 -6.62
N THR A 12 4.19 1.69 -6.94
CA THR A 12 2.91 1.57 -6.23
C THR A 12 2.26 0.20 -6.44
N SER A 13 2.23 -0.30 -7.68
CA SER A 13 1.74 -1.65 -7.98
C SER A 13 2.51 -2.72 -7.20
N SER A 14 3.84 -2.56 -7.09
CA SER A 14 4.68 -3.45 -6.30
C SER A 14 4.31 -3.40 -4.80
N LEU A 15 4.11 -2.20 -4.25
CA LEU A 15 3.70 -2.02 -2.86
C LEU A 15 2.34 -2.68 -2.58
N ILE A 16 1.36 -2.56 -3.48
CA ILE A 16 0.05 -3.21 -3.35
C ILE A 16 0.20 -4.74 -3.35
N SER A 17 1.01 -5.26 -4.26
CA SER A 17 1.30 -6.70 -4.32
C SER A 17 1.93 -7.21 -3.03
N ILE A 18 2.86 -6.46 -2.45
CA ILE A 18 3.50 -6.81 -1.19
C ILE A 18 2.52 -6.71 -0.02
N ALA A 19 1.66 -5.68 0.00
CA ALA A 19 0.62 -5.56 1.03
C ALA A 19 -0.35 -6.76 1.00
N ALA A 20 -0.70 -7.27 -0.18
CA ALA A 20 -1.51 -8.47 -0.32
C ALA A 20 -0.81 -9.69 0.31
N ILE A 21 0.49 -9.88 0.03
CA ILE A 21 1.32 -10.94 0.64
C ILE A 21 1.37 -10.77 2.17
N PHE A 22 1.55 -9.56 2.67
CA PHE A 22 1.60 -9.28 4.10
C PHE A 22 0.25 -9.55 4.77
N CYS A 23 -0.86 -9.22 4.11
CA CYS A 23 -2.20 -9.55 4.58
C CYS A 23 -2.42 -11.07 4.69
N ASP A 24 -1.97 -11.83 3.69
CA ASP A 24 -2.12 -13.29 3.65
C ASP A 24 -1.17 -14.00 4.62
N THR A 25 -0.01 -13.41 4.93
CA THR A 25 0.96 -13.92 5.92
C THR A 25 0.68 -13.46 7.36
N GLY A 26 -0.38 -12.69 7.60
CA GLY A 26 -0.79 -12.24 8.93
C GLY A 26 -0.08 -10.98 9.43
N LYS A 27 0.77 -10.35 8.61
CA LYS A 27 1.43 -9.06 8.87
C LYS A 27 0.47 -7.89 8.60
N GLN A 28 -0.69 -7.86 9.27
CA GLN A 28 -1.79 -6.93 8.96
C GLN A 28 -1.39 -5.46 9.14
N SER A 29 -0.64 -5.13 10.20
CA SER A 29 -0.18 -3.76 10.45
C SER A 29 0.73 -3.26 9.33
N ALA A 30 1.72 -4.05 8.94
CA ALA A 30 2.63 -3.71 7.84
C ALA A 30 1.88 -3.61 6.51
N ALA A 31 0.94 -4.53 6.22
CA ALA A 31 0.10 -4.46 5.03
C ALA A 31 -0.66 -3.12 4.95
N LEU A 32 -1.33 -2.71 6.03
CA LEU A 32 -2.06 -1.44 6.08
C LEU A 32 -1.17 -0.22 5.89
N THR A 33 -0.01 -0.20 6.54
CA THR A 33 0.96 0.88 6.40
C THR A 33 1.47 0.99 4.97
N ILE A 34 1.73 -0.13 4.30
CA ILE A 34 2.12 -0.14 2.89
C ILE A 34 0.99 0.38 1.99
N LEU A 35 -0.27 -0.01 2.24
CA LEU A 35 -1.42 0.49 1.49
C LEU A 35 -1.62 2.00 1.65
N GLY A 36 -1.45 2.53 2.86
CA GLY A 36 -1.49 3.96 3.11
C GLY A 36 -0.42 4.72 2.33
N ALA A 37 0.81 4.21 2.32
CA ALA A 37 1.92 4.80 1.56
C ALA A 37 1.67 4.76 0.04
N ALA A 38 1.19 3.63 -0.47
CA ALA A 38 0.81 3.47 -1.88
C ALA A 38 -0.31 4.45 -2.27
N GLY A 39 -1.36 4.57 -1.45
CA GLY A 39 -2.46 5.51 -1.66
C GLY A 39 -2.00 6.97 -1.68
N SER A 40 -1.14 7.35 -0.75
CA SER A 40 -0.54 8.70 -0.68
C SER A 40 0.33 8.98 -1.91
N ALA A 41 1.14 8.00 -2.35
CA ALA A 41 1.98 8.12 -3.53
C ALA A 41 1.14 8.40 -4.78
N LEU A 42 0.08 7.62 -5.03
CA LEU A 42 -0.85 7.80 -6.16
C LEU A 42 -1.52 9.17 -6.16
N LYS A 43 -2.03 9.60 -5.00
CA LYS A 43 -2.65 10.92 -4.82
C LYS A 43 -1.65 12.02 -5.18
N SER A 44 -0.42 11.91 -4.68
CA SER A 44 0.62 12.93 -4.90
C SER A 44 1.14 12.97 -6.34
N SER A 45 1.13 11.84 -7.07
CA SER A 45 1.55 11.77 -8.46
C SER A 45 0.43 12.08 -9.46
N GLY A 46 -0.82 12.15 -9.00
CA GLY A 46 -1.99 12.31 -9.87
C GLY A 46 -2.22 11.10 -10.79
N THR A 47 -1.68 9.93 -10.43
CA THR A 47 -1.79 8.71 -11.22
C THR A 47 -2.87 7.80 -10.65
N VAL A 48 -3.52 7.06 -11.53
CA VAL A 48 -4.49 6.03 -11.15
C VAL A 48 -3.86 4.65 -11.27
N LEU A 49 -4.30 3.72 -10.43
CA LEU A 49 -3.92 2.32 -10.54
C LEU A 49 -4.49 1.69 -11.80
N GLU A 50 -3.77 0.71 -12.34
CA GLU A 50 -4.33 -0.16 -13.36
C GLU A 50 -5.44 -1.04 -12.77
N LYS A 51 -6.37 -1.48 -13.61
CA LYS A 51 -7.56 -2.22 -13.17
C LYS A 51 -7.21 -3.46 -12.34
N ILE A 52 -6.13 -4.15 -12.68
CA ILE A 52 -5.69 -5.35 -11.95
C ILE A 52 -5.21 -5.00 -10.54
N ASP A 53 -4.45 -3.92 -10.38
CA ASP A 53 -3.98 -3.45 -9.08
C ASP A 53 -5.12 -2.90 -8.23
N GLN A 54 -6.14 -2.27 -8.86
CA GLN A 54 -7.35 -1.83 -8.16
C GLN A 54 -8.08 -3.01 -7.52
N ILE A 55 -8.30 -4.08 -8.28
CA ILE A 55 -8.96 -5.29 -7.77
C ILE A 55 -8.16 -5.89 -6.62
N LEU A 56 -6.84 -6.05 -6.80
CA LEU A 56 -5.96 -6.59 -5.76
C LEU A 56 -5.98 -5.72 -4.49
N ASN A 57 -5.94 -4.41 -4.64
CA ASN A 57 -6.02 -3.46 -3.54
C ASN A 57 -7.36 -3.56 -2.79
N GLU A 58 -8.48 -3.56 -3.51
CA GLU A 58 -9.82 -3.68 -2.93
C GLU A 58 -10.02 -4.99 -2.16
N GLU A 59 -9.59 -6.12 -2.74
CA GLU A 59 -9.63 -7.42 -2.08
C GLU A 59 -8.76 -7.44 -0.82
N THR A 60 -7.57 -6.85 -0.89
CA THR A 60 -6.64 -6.77 0.25
C THR A 60 -7.23 -5.91 1.37
N VAL A 61 -7.79 -4.74 1.04
CA VAL A 61 -8.47 -3.86 2.01
C VAL A 61 -9.61 -4.60 2.69
N LYS A 62 -10.46 -5.30 1.92
CA LYS A 62 -11.59 -6.05 2.48
C LYS A 62 -11.11 -7.14 3.45
N LYS A 63 -10.11 -7.92 3.07
CA LYS A 63 -9.49 -8.94 3.95
C LYS A 63 -8.93 -8.32 5.24
N LEU A 64 -8.30 -7.15 5.15
CA LEU A 64 -7.74 -6.48 6.31
C LEU A 64 -8.84 -5.97 7.25
N GLN A 65 -9.90 -5.38 6.71
CA GLN A 65 -11.07 -4.92 7.48
C GLN A 65 -11.77 -6.05 8.23
N GLU A 66 -11.77 -7.28 7.70
CA GLU A 66 -12.31 -8.46 8.40
C GLU A 66 -11.41 -8.96 9.53
N LYS A 67 -10.11 -8.65 9.48
CA LYS A 67 -9.08 -9.20 10.38
C LYS A 67 -8.64 -8.24 11.49
N ILE A 68 -8.87 -6.94 11.34
CA ILE A 68 -8.37 -5.92 12.26
C ILE A 68 -9.51 -5.02 12.76
N LYS A 69 -9.36 -4.48 13.96
CA LYS A 69 -10.29 -3.49 14.50
C LYS A 69 -10.13 -2.17 13.74
N GLU A 70 -11.23 -1.42 13.62
CA GLU A 70 -11.28 -0.15 12.88
C GLU A 70 -10.27 0.89 13.42
N GLU A 71 -10.10 0.99 14.74
CA GLU A 71 -9.14 1.92 15.36
C GLU A 71 -7.69 1.62 14.94
N ASP A 72 -7.32 0.33 14.96
CA ASP A 72 -6.01 -0.13 14.51
C ASP A 72 -5.86 0.02 13.00
N TYR A 73 -6.93 -0.22 12.24
CA TYR A 73 -6.97 0.00 10.79
C TYR A 73 -6.54 1.43 10.47
N LEU A 74 -7.25 2.41 11.03
CA LEU A 74 -7.03 3.82 10.76
C LEU A 74 -5.63 4.24 11.19
N LYS A 75 -5.20 3.80 12.38
CA LYS A 75 -3.86 4.09 12.91
C LYS A 75 -2.74 3.66 11.95
N TYR A 76 -2.77 2.42 11.47
CA TYR A 76 -1.70 1.90 10.59
C TYR A 76 -1.78 2.47 9.18
N TYR A 77 -2.99 2.71 8.67
CA TYR A 77 -3.20 3.30 7.36
C TYR A 77 -2.72 4.77 7.33
N GLU A 78 -3.08 5.58 8.33
CA GLU A 78 -2.61 6.97 8.44
C GLU A 78 -1.10 7.06 8.65
N ALA A 79 -0.50 6.10 9.38
CA ALA A 79 0.95 6.02 9.51
C ALA A 79 1.61 5.83 8.14
N GLY A 80 1.01 4.99 7.29
CA GLY A 80 1.41 4.80 5.90
C GLY A 80 1.27 6.05 5.05
N GLU A 81 0.16 6.79 5.17
CA GLU A 81 -0.06 8.00 4.37
C GLU A 81 1.00 9.09 4.61
N ARG A 82 1.62 9.09 5.80
CA ARG A 82 2.71 10.01 6.17
C ARG A 82 4.09 9.54 5.72
N MET A 83 4.22 8.30 5.23
CA MET A 83 5.50 7.76 4.76
C MET A 83 5.85 8.23 3.35
N THR A 84 7.15 8.39 3.13
CA THR A 84 7.75 8.43 1.81
C THR A 84 7.81 7.02 1.19
N LEU A 85 7.99 6.94 -0.13
CA LEU A 85 8.18 5.66 -0.82
C LEU A 85 9.41 4.90 -0.28
N ASP A 86 10.48 5.61 0.06
CA ASP A 86 11.70 5.00 0.60
C ASP A 86 11.46 4.36 1.97
N GLU A 87 10.70 5.04 2.85
CA GLU A 87 10.30 4.48 4.15
C GLU A 87 9.39 3.24 3.99
N ALA A 88 8.46 3.29 3.03
CA ALA A 88 7.63 2.13 2.70
C ALA A 88 8.47 0.96 2.19
N PHE A 89 9.49 1.20 1.36
CA PHE A 89 10.43 0.17 0.92
C PHE A 89 11.26 -0.41 2.07
N GLN A 90 11.73 0.43 2.98
CA GLN A 90 12.45 -0.06 4.17
C GLN A 90 11.57 -0.94 5.05
N LEU A 91 10.28 -0.58 5.19
CA LEU A 91 9.32 -1.41 5.91
C LEU A 91 9.17 -2.80 5.28
N VAL A 92 9.13 -2.88 3.95
CA VAL A 92 9.09 -4.16 3.23
C VAL A 92 10.32 -5.01 3.53
N ILE A 93 11.52 -4.42 3.47
CA ILE A 93 12.79 -5.14 3.65
C ILE A 93 12.94 -5.64 5.10
N CYS A 94 12.43 -4.88 6.07
CA CYS A 94 12.61 -5.18 7.50
C CYS A 94 11.56 -6.14 8.09
N ASN A 95 10.56 -6.59 7.32
CA ASN A 95 9.47 -7.46 7.79
C ASN A 95 9.60 -8.89 7.27
#